data_AF-A0A095CEP9-F1
#
_entry.id   AF-A0A095CEP9-F1
#
_cell.length_a   1.000
_cell.length_b   1.000
_cell.length_c   1.000
_cell.angle_alpha   90.00
_cell.angle_beta   90.00
_cell.angle_gamma   90.00
#
_symmetry.space_group_name_H-M   'P 1'
#
loop_
_entity.id
_entity.type
_entity.pdbx_description
1 polymer ?
#
loop_
_entity_poly.entity_id
_entity_poly.type
_entity_poly.pdbx_seq_one_letter_code
_entity_poly.pdbx_strand_id
1 'polypeptide(L)' 'MIPEKAKGKVLEATVVAHGPGSRNEKGEVVPVCVNVGDKVFLPEYGGTKVVLDEDVSTV' A
#
# COMPACT_ATOMS: atom_id res chain seq x y z
N MET A 1 7.70 -29.13 6.64
CA MET A 1 6.34 -28.69 6.25
C MET A 1 5.92 -27.61 7.24
N ILE A 2 5.91 -26.34 6.82
CA ILE A 2 5.55 -25.22 7.71
C ILE A 2 4.04 -25.02 7.57
N PRO A 3 3.26 -24.99 8.68
CA PRO A 3 1.82 -24.86 8.62
C PRO A 3 1.40 -23.59 7.88
N GLU A 4 0.42 -23.68 6.99
CA GLU A 4 -0.08 -22.54 6.19
C GLU A 4 -0.64 -21.39 7.04
N LYS A 5 -0.90 -21.65 8.34
CA LYS A 5 -1.25 -20.63 9.34
C LYS A 5 -0.10 -19.64 9.66
N ALA A 6 1.14 -20.00 9.34
CA ALA A 6 2.33 -19.18 9.57
C ALA A 6 2.85 -18.52 8.28
N LYS A 7 2.10 -18.57 7.17
CA LYS A 7 2.22 -17.55 6.13
C LYS A 7 1.67 -16.27 6.77
N GLY A 8 2.54 -15.57 7.50
CA GLY A 8 2.25 -14.21 7.96
C GLY A 8 1.73 -13.40 6.78
N LYS A 9 0.88 -12.40 7.06
CA LYS A 9 0.43 -11.45 6.05
C LYS A 9 1.65 -11.08 5.20
N VAL A 10 1.57 -11.28 3.89
CA VAL A 10 2.67 -10.92 3.00
C VAL A 10 2.92 -9.43 3.23
N LEU A 11 4.05 -9.10 3.84
CA LEU A 11 4.41 -7.73 4.19
C LEU A 11 4.86 -6.97 2.95
N GLU A 12 5.13 -7.65 1.84
CA GLU A 12 5.43 -7.04 0.56
C GLU A 12 4.15 -6.86 -0.27
N ALA A 13 3.93 -5.65 -0.77
CA ALA A 13 2.94 -5.41 -1.82
C ALA A 13 3.50 -4.54 -2.93
N THR A 14 2.81 -4.55 -4.06
CA THR A 14 3.12 -3.68 -5.19
C THR A 14 2.13 -2.53 -5.20
N VAL A 15 2.64 -1.31 -5.37
CA VAL A 15 1.78 -0.12 -5.45
C VAL A 15 1.06 -0.14 -6.79
N VAL A 16 -0.27 -0.24 -6.77
CA VAL A 16 -1.11 -0.21 -7.98
C VAL A 16 -1.63 1.19 -8.30
N ALA A 17 -1.76 2.04 -7.28
CA ALA A 17 -2.25 3.40 -7.40
C ALA A 17 -1.70 4.25 -6.26
N HIS A 18 -1.49 5.54 -6.53
CA HIS A 18 -1.17 6.52 -5.51
C HIS A 18 -1.99 7.80 -5.70
N GLY A 19 -2.30 8.48 -4.60
CA GLY A 19 -2.95 9.79 -4.64
C GLY A 19 -2.01 10.89 -5.17
N PRO A 20 -2.55 12.08 -5.48
CA PRO A 20 -1.78 13.19 -6.03
C PRO A 20 -0.71 13.75 -5.08
N GLY A 21 -0.70 13.34 -3.80
CA GLY A 21 0.22 13.84 -2.80
C GLY A 21 -0.45 14.63 -1.70
N SER A 22 0.28 14.89 -0.61
CA SER A 22 -0.25 15.69 0.51
C SER A 22 -0.16 17.17 0.18
N ARG A 23 -1.20 17.93 0.50
CA ARG A 23 -1.21 19.38 0.25
C ARG A 23 -0.56 20.09 1.45
N ASN A 24 0.52 20.81 1.18
CA ASN A 24 1.18 21.72 2.10
C ASN A 24 0.23 22.89 2.44
N GLU A 25 0.37 23.49 3.64
CA GLU A 25 -0.28 24.76 4.03
C GLU A 25 -0.11 25.90 3.01
N LYS A 26 0.95 25.86 2.20
CA LYS A 26 1.20 26.79 1.08
C LYS A 26 0.38 26.51 -0.19
N GLY A 27 -0.47 25.48 -0.17
CA GLY A 27 -1.31 25.09 -1.30
C GLY A 27 -0.59 24.23 -2.34
N GLU A 28 0.71 23.99 -2.19
CA GLU A 28 1.54 23.13 -3.05
C GLU A 28 1.25 21.65 -2.78
N VAL A 29 1.19 20.85 -3.84
CA VAL A 29 1.00 19.41 -3.73
C VAL A 29 2.36 18.75 -3.61
N VAL A 30 2.63 18.11 -2.48
CA VAL A 30 3.87 17.36 -2.26
C VAL A 30 3.69 15.98 -2.85
N PRO A 31 4.41 15.62 -3.94
CA PRO A 31 4.26 14.32 -4.57
C PRO A 31 4.66 13.21 -3.60
N VAL A 32 3.98 12.07 -3.71
CA VAL A 32 4.39 10.86 -2.99
C VAL A 32 5.67 10.30 -3.60
N CYS A 33 6.54 9.72 -2.76
CA CYS A 33 7.78 9.10 -3.22
C CYS A 33 7.58 7.67 -3.76
N VAL A 34 6.35 7.19 -3.86
CA VAL A 34 6.01 5.85 -4.36
C VAL A 34 5.40 5.95 -5.75
N ASN A 35 5.93 5.20 -6.71
CA ASN A 35 5.35 5.11 -8.05
C ASN A 35 4.54 3.82 -8.20
N VAL A 36 3.68 3.80 -9.23
CA VAL A 36 2.97 2.58 -9.62
C VAL A 36 4.00 1.54 -10.08
N GLY A 37 3.92 0.33 -9.52
CA GLY A 37 4.84 -0.77 -9.78
C GLY A 37 5.99 -0.89 -8.78
N ASP A 38 6.16 0.05 -7.86
CA ASP A 38 7.13 -0.08 -6.78
C ASP A 38 6.72 -1.15 -5.78
N LYS A 39 7.70 -1.90 -5.28
CA LYS A 39 7.52 -2.86 -4.18
C LYS A 39 7.73 -2.16 -2.87
N VAL A 40 6.71 -2.18 -2.01
CA VAL A 40 6.73 -1.56 -0.69
C VAL A 40 6.47 -2.59 0.38
N PHE A 41 7.13 -2.40 1.52
CA PHE A 41 6.83 -3.17 2.73
C PHE A 41 5.72 -2.48 3.52
N LEU A 42 4.58 -3.14 3.68
CA LEU A 42 3.51 -2.71 4.55
C LEU A 42 3.75 -3.17 5.99
N PRO A 43 3.48 -2.29 6.98
CA PRO A 43 3.41 -2.72 8.36
C PRO A 43 2.22 -3.67 8.58
N GLU A 44 2.31 -4.55 9.58
CA GLU A 44 1.25 -5.53 9.90
C GLU A 44 -0.11 -4.88 10.27
N TYR A 45 -0.08 -3.59 10.64
CA TYR A 45 -1.19 -2.81 11.15
C TYR A 45 -1.18 -1.41 10.52
N GLY A 46 -2.37 -0.88 10.20
CA GLY A 46 -2.54 0.53 9.79
C GLY A 46 -3.04 0.77 8.36
N GLY A 47 -3.21 -0.27 7.56
CA GLY A 47 -3.81 -0.16 6.21
C GLY A 47 -5.30 -0.48 6.20
N THR A 48 -6.08 0.28 5.43
CA THR A 48 -7.49 -0.09 5.18
C THR A 48 -7.53 -1.04 4.00
N LYS A 49 -8.11 -2.24 4.21
CA LYS A 49 -8.28 -3.21 3.13
C LYS A 49 -9.44 -2.78 2.24
N VAL A 50 -9.13 -2.39 1.00
CA VAL A 50 -10.13 -2.11 -0.03
C VAL A 50 -10.12 -3.27 -1.02
N VAL A 51 -11.30 -3.86 -1.25
CA VAL A 51 -11.46 -4.92 -2.25
C VAL A 51 -12.01 -4.26 -3.51
N LEU A 52 -11.22 -4.21 -4.57
CA LEU A 52 -11.67 -3.82 -5.90
C LEU A 52 -11.66 -5.07 -6.78
N ASP A 53 -12.85 -5.60 -7.03
CA ASP A 53 -13.17 -6.74 -7.91
C ASP A 53 -12.42 -8.06 -7.61
N GLU A 54 -11.12 -8.14 -7.91
CA GLU A 54 -10.26 -9.32 -7.71
C GLU A 54 -8.91 -9.00 -7.03
N ASP A 55 -8.58 -7.71 -6.84
CA ASP A 55 -7.31 -7.26 -6.25
C ASP A 55 -7.53 -6.60 -4.87
N VAL A 56 -6.87 -7.18 -3.86
CA VAL A 56 -6.81 -6.62 -2.51
C VAL A 56 -5.83 -5.46 -2.51
N SER A 57 -6.38 -4.25 -2.61
CA SER A 57 -5.63 -3.01 -2.53
C SER A 57 -5.62 -2.54 -1.08
N THR A 58 -4.44 -2.32 -0.51
CA THR A 58 -4.33 -1.68 0.81
C THR A 58 -3.98 -0.21 0.61
N VAL A 59 -4.81 0.67 1.16
CA VAL A 59 -4.59 2.14 1.17
C VAL A 59 -3.93 2.59 2.46
#